data_AF-A0A354J4G1-F1
#
_entry.id   AF-A0A354J4G1-F1
#
_cell.length_a   1.000
_cell.length_b   1.000
_cell.length_c   1.000
_cell.angle_alpha   90.00
_cell.angle_beta   90.00
_cell.angle_gamma   90.00
#
_symmetry.space_group_name_H-M   'P 1'
#
loop_
_entity.id
_entity.type
_entity.pdbx_description
1 polymer ?
#
loop_
_entity_poly.entity_id
_entity_poly.type
_entity_poly.pdbx_seq_one_letter_code
_entity_poly.pdbx_strand_id
1 'polypeptide(L)'
;MLQVVMEEKLDYLSFINTVCGKVKEALGEEYQVQICKVIKNNSLELDSLVVLKKGRNYAPNIYLLSYYESYLGGTPVPEIVGRLCMLYQSYEEPVLSRDFTYSLKEMKQCIIYRLVSFERNQKLLSQIPHIKYLDLAVTFHCVVRDDEEGIGTIRITNEHMKQWKTT
;
A
#
# COMPACT_ATOMS: atom_id res chain seq x y z
N MET A 1 -33.10 27.52 -14.67
CA MET A 1 -32.99 27.32 -13.21
C MET A 1 -32.28 25.99 -13.01
N LEU A 2 -30.95 25.98 -12.84
CA LEU A 2 -30.21 24.76 -12.59
C LEU A 2 -30.40 24.39 -11.13
N GLN A 3 -31.16 23.32 -10.89
CA GLN A 3 -31.30 22.71 -9.59
C GLN A 3 -29.98 21.99 -9.30
N VAL A 4 -29.06 22.68 -8.61
CA VAL A 4 -27.86 22.03 -8.05
C VAL A 4 -28.36 21.12 -6.94
N VAL A 5 -28.56 19.85 -7.27
CA VAL A 5 -28.79 18.80 -6.29
C VAL A 5 -27.51 18.72 -5.46
N MET A 6 -27.58 19.17 -4.22
CA MET A 6 -26.51 18.91 -3.26
C MET A 6 -26.55 17.40 -2.97
N GLU A 7 -25.73 16.62 -3.67
CA GLU A 7 -25.46 15.25 -3.25
C GLU A 7 -24.90 15.31 -1.82
N GLU A 8 -25.58 14.66 -0.87
CA GLU A 8 -25.02 14.45 0.45
C GLU A 8 -23.71 13.67 0.29
N LYS A 9 -22.61 14.27 0.77
CA LYS A 9 -21.30 13.64 0.67
C LYS A 9 -21.24 12.45 1.60
N LEU A 10 -20.67 11.36 1.12
CA LEU A 10 -20.39 10.17 1.90
C LEU A 10 -19.43 10.52 3.05
N ASP A 11 -19.70 9.99 4.24
CA ASP A 11 -18.70 9.92 5.29
C ASP A 11 -17.52 9.03 4.84
N TYR A 12 -16.40 9.13 5.56
CA TYR A 12 -15.18 8.43 5.18
C TYR A 12 -15.34 6.91 5.09
N LEU A 13 -16.04 6.28 6.03
CA LEU A 13 -16.24 4.82 6.06
C LEU A 13 -17.12 4.38 4.88
N SER A 14 -18.21 5.12 4.65
CA SER A 14 -19.10 4.89 3.52
C SER A 14 -18.37 5.07 2.18
N PHE A 15 -17.49 6.06 2.08
CA PHE A 15 -16.66 6.31 0.92
C PHE A 15 -15.69 5.15 0.65
N ILE A 16 -14.87 4.74 1.62
CA ILE A 16 -13.86 3.70 1.40
C ILE A 16 -14.50 2.35 1.03
N ASN A 17 -15.64 2.00 1.64
CA ASN A 17 -16.39 0.79 1.31
C ASN A 17 -16.98 0.85 -0.10
N THR A 18 -17.55 2.01 -0.48
CA THR A 18 -18.09 2.23 -1.84
C THR A 18 -17.00 2.11 -2.90
N VAL A 19 -15.85 2.74 -2.68
CA VAL A 19 -14.69 2.66 -3.58
C VAL A 19 -14.17 1.23 -3.68
N CYS A 20 -14.01 0.54 -2.54
CA CYS A 20 -13.55 -0.86 -2.53
C CYS A 20 -14.48 -1.79 -3.32
N GLY A 21 -15.81 -1.64 -3.14
CA GLY A 21 -16.81 -2.41 -3.88
C GLY A 21 -16.71 -2.16 -5.39
N LYS A 22 -16.67 -0.90 -5.80
CA LYS A 22 -16.58 -0.52 -7.22
C LYS A 22 -15.27 -0.94 -7.89
N VAL A 23 -14.14 -0.88 -7.18
CA VAL A 23 -12.87 -1.40 -7.71
C VAL A 23 -12.93 -2.92 -7.88
N LYS A 24 -13.55 -3.64 -6.92
CA LYS A 24 -13.76 -5.09 -7.04
C LYS A 24 -14.61 -5.45 -8.26
N GLU A 25 -15.71 -4.73 -8.47
CA GLU A 25 -16.56 -4.91 -9.66
C GLU A 25 -15.80 -4.64 -10.96
N ALA A 26 -15.00 -3.57 -11.01
CA ALA A 26 -14.26 -3.17 -12.20
C ALA A 26 -13.13 -4.15 -12.58
N LEU A 27 -12.45 -4.75 -11.59
CA LEU A 27 -11.33 -5.67 -11.82
C LEU A 27 -11.78 -7.12 -12.03
N GLY A 28 -12.94 -7.51 -11.50
CA GLY A 28 -13.50 -8.85 -11.65
C GLY A 28 -12.93 -9.90 -10.67
N GLU A 29 -13.36 -11.15 -10.85
CA GLU A 29 -13.15 -12.23 -9.87
C GLU A 29 -11.70 -12.74 -9.76
N GLU A 30 -10.82 -12.34 -10.68
CA GLU A 30 -9.39 -12.68 -10.66
C GLU A 30 -8.60 -11.88 -9.61
N TYR A 31 -9.25 -10.89 -8.97
CA TYR A 31 -8.64 -10.02 -7.98
C TYR A 31 -9.40 -10.08 -6.65
N GLN A 32 -8.65 -10.26 -5.57
CA GLN A 32 -9.12 -10.03 -4.22
C GLN A 32 -8.85 -8.56 -3.85
N VAL A 33 -9.92 -7.79 -3.65
CA VAL A 33 -9.86 -6.38 -3.25
C VAL A 33 -10.35 -6.25 -1.81
N GLN A 34 -9.55 -5.61 -0.96
CA GLN A 34 -9.88 -5.42 0.45
C GLN A 34 -9.28 -4.13 1.01
N ILE A 35 -9.86 -3.66 2.11
CA ILE A 35 -9.33 -2.55 2.89
C ILE A 35 -8.50 -3.14 4.04
N CYS A 36 -7.28 -2.66 4.21
CA CYS A 36 -6.40 -3.03 5.31
C CYS A 36 -5.88 -1.78 6.03
N LYS A 37 -5.74 -1.86 7.35
CA LYS A 37 -5.00 -0.84 8.10
C LYS A 37 -3.51 -1.07 7.97
N VAL A 38 -2.79 -0.03 7.56
CA VAL A 38 -1.34 -0.05 7.37
C VAL A 38 -0.70 1.01 8.26
N ILE A 39 0.34 0.61 8.99
CA ILE A 39 1.11 1.53 9.83
C ILE A 39 2.23 2.16 8.99
N LYS A 40 2.12 3.46 8.73
CA LYS A 40 3.15 4.29 8.11
C LYS A 40 4.19 4.75 9.16
N ASN A 41 5.20 5.49 8.72
CA ASN A 41 6.17 6.12 9.61
C ASN A 41 5.46 7.01 10.65
N ASN A 42 6.05 7.11 11.84
CA ASN A 42 5.51 7.78 13.02
C ASN A 42 4.21 7.15 13.56
N SER A 43 4.04 5.85 13.36
CA SER A 43 2.88 5.07 13.83
C SER A 43 1.53 5.56 13.31
N LEU A 44 1.51 6.26 12.16
CA LEU A 44 0.27 6.70 11.53
C LEU A 44 -0.46 5.52 10.89
N GLU A 45 -1.67 5.22 11.35
CA GLU A 45 -2.53 4.22 10.74
C GLU A 45 -3.33 4.83 9.60
N LEU A 46 -3.26 4.19 8.43
CA LEU A 46 -4.01 4.58 7.24
C LEU A 46 -4.80 3.39 6.73
N ASP A 47 -6.01 3.62 6.25
CA ASP A 47 -6.73 2.63 5.48
C ASP A 47 -6.17 2.60 4.06
N SER A 48 -5.76 1.41 3.64
CA SER A 48 -5.19 1.13 2.35
C SER A 48 -6.09 0.20 1.59
N LEU A 49 -6.32 0.50 0.31
CA LEU A 49 -6.84 -0.46 -0.64
C LEU A 49 -5.71 -1.43 -1.01
N VAL A 50 -5.99 -2.72 -0.90
CA VAL A 50 -5.09 -3.82 -1.27
C VAL A 50 -5.79 -4.61 -2.37
N VAL A 51 -5.13 -4.74 -3.51
CA VAL A 51 -5.62 -5.48 -4.68
C VAL A 51 -4.65 -6.63 -4.96
N LEU A 52 -5.07 -7.86 -4.68
CA LEU A 52 -4.24 -9.05 -4.86
C LEU A 52 -4.78 -9.88 -6.03
N LYS A 53 -3.97 -10.03 -7.07
CA LYS A 53 -4.27 -10.94 -8.20
C LYS A 53 -4.07 -12.38 -7.76
N LYS A 54 -4.99 -13.29 -8.13
CA LYS A 54 -4.81 -14.73 -7.90
C LYS A 54 -3.46 -15.20 -8.44
N GLY A 55 -2.77 -16.04 -7.67
CA GLY A 55 -1.45 -16.56 -8.03
C GLY A 55 -0.26 -15.62 -7.74
N ARG A 56 -0.50 -14.36 -7.34
CA ARG A 56 0.55 -13.47 -6.81
C ARG A 56 0.53 -13.45 -5.29
N ASN A 57 1.68 -13.13 -4.68
CA ASN A 57 1.88 -13.06 -3.23
C ASN A 57 2.20 -11.65 -2.73
N TYR A 58 2.15 -10.63 -3.60
CA TYR A 58 2.35 -9.23 -3.24
C TYR A 58 1.27 -8.35 -3.87
N ALA A 59 0.98 -7.24 -3.21
CA ALA A 59 0.06 -6.22 -3.67
C ALA A 59 0.55 -4.84 -3.22
N PRO A 60 0.41 -3.80 -4.05
CA PRO A 60 0.67 -2.43 -3.65
C PRO A 60 -0.34 -1.99 -2.58
N ASN A 61 0.11 -1.14 -1.65
CA ASN A 61 -0.75 -0.48 -0.68
C ASN A 61 -1.13 0.91 -1.21
N ILE A 62 -2.41 1.13 -1.52
CA ILE A 62 -2.91 2.42 -2.02
C ILE A 62 -3.71 3.12 -0.90
N TYR A 63 -3.16 4.19 -0.34
CA TYR A 63 -3.79 4.91 0.78
C TYR A 63 -5.04 5.68 0.36
N LEU A 64 -6.16 5.44 1.04
CA LEU A 64 -7.47 5.96 0.64
C LEU A 64 -7.75 7.40 1.14
N LEU A 65 -7.04 7.88 2.16
CA LEU A 65 -7.27 9.20 2.74
C LEU A 65 -7.16 10.34 1.71
N SER A 66 -6.12 10.33 0.87
CA SER A 66 -5.94 11.35 -0.17
C SER A 66 -7.04 11.34 -1.23
N TYR A 67 -7.61 10.17 -1.52
CA TYR A 67 -8.74 10.04 -2.44
C TYR A 67 -10.05 10.53 -1.80
N TYR A 68 -10.19 10.35 -0.49
CA TYR A 68 -11.30 10.94 0.24
C TYR A 68 -11.23 12.47 0.27
N GLU A 69 -10.05 13.04 0.50
CA GLU A 69 -9.83 14.48 0.41
C GLU A 69 -10.18 15.02 -1.00
N SER A 70 -9.80 14.30 -2.05
CA SER A 70 -10.17 14.62 -3.44
C SER A 70 -11.68 14.53 -3.68
N TYR A 71 -12.37 13.53 -3.12
CA TYR A 71 -13.83 13.42 -3.16
C TYR A 71 -14.51 14.60 -2.45
N LEU A 72 -14.02 14.98 -1.27
CA LEU A 72 -14.48 16.18 -0.58
C LEU A 72 -14.18 17.45 -1.39
N GLY A 73 -13.15 17.45 -2.24
CA GLY A 73 -12.84 18.50 -3.21
C GLY A 73 -13.75 18.53 -4.45
N GLY A 74 -14.63 17.54 -4.64
CA GLY A 74 -15.59 17.47 -5.76
C GLY A 74 -15.27 16.43 -6.84
N THR A 75 -14.20 15.65 -6.68
CA THR A 75 -13.88 14.56 -7.62
C THR A 75 -14.91 13.44 -7.51
N PRO A 76 -15.60 13.03 -8.60
CA PRO A 76 -16.61 11.97 -8.54
C PRO A 76 -16.01 10.59 -8.22
N VAL A 77 -16.77 9.77 -7.50
CA VAL A 77 -16.36 8.38 -7.17
C VAL A 77 -15.96 7.55 -8.40
N PRO A 78 -16.68 7.57 -9.54
CA PRO A 78 -16.28 6.80 -10.73
C PRO A 78 -14.89 7.17 -11.25
N GLU A 79 -14.52 8.45 -11.18
CA GLU A 79 -13.20 8.92 -11.59
C GLU A 79 -12.10 8.42 -10.64
N ILE A 80 -12.36 8.47 -9.34
CA ILE A 80 -11.46 7.92 -8.31
C ILE A 80 -11.24 6.42 -8.54
N VAL A 81 -12.30 5.66 -8.80
CA VAL A 81 -12.22 4.22 -9.10
C VAL A 81 -11.36 3.97 -10.34
N GLY A 82 -11.58 4.73 -11.42
CA GLY A 82 -10.77 4.61 -12.64
C GLY A 82 -9.28 4.88 -12.38
N ARG A 83 -8.96 5.93 -11.62
CA ARG A 83 -7.57 6.24 -11.22
C ARG A 83 -6.94 5.11 -10.40
N LEU A 84 -7.68 4.54 -9.45
CA LEU A 84 -7.20 3.43 -8.62
C LEU A 84 -6.92 2.16 -9.44
N CYS A 85 -7.79 1.83 -10.41
CA CYS A 85 -7.59 0.71 -11.31
C CYS A 85 -6.35 0.92 -12.21
N MET A 86 -6.19 2.11 -12.80
CA MET A 86 -5.01 2.44 -13.60
C MET A 86 -3.72 2.40 -12.79
N LEU A 87 -3.73 2.95 -11.57
CA LEU A 87 -2.59 2.94 -10.67
C LEU A 87 -2.19 1.50 -10.29
N TYR A 88 -3.18 0.64 -10.04
CA TYR A 88 -2.89 -0.77 -9.79
C TYR A 88 -2.24 -1.46 -11.00
N GLN A 89 -2.76 -1.20 -12.20
CA GLN A 89 -2.22 -1.77 -13.45
C GLN A 89 -0.82 -1.25 -13.77
N SER A 90 -0.50 0.01 -13.47
CA SER A 90 0.86 0.54 -13.65
C SER A 90 1.87 -0.11 -12.70
N TYR A 91 1.42 -0.62 -11.56
CA TYR A 91 2.23 -1.40 -10.63
C TYR A 91 2.38 -2.89 -11.00
N GLU A 92 1.82 -3.35 -12.13
CA GLU A 92 1.86 -4.77 -12.51
C GLU A 92 3.27 -5.25 -12.92
N GLU A 93 4.18 -4.33 -13.26
CA GLU A 93 5.56 -4.64 -13.67
C GLU A 93 6.57 -4.20 -12.61
N PRO A 94 6.98 -5.09 -11.69
CA PRO A 94 8.14 -4.84 -10.85
C PRO A 94 9.43 -4.84 -11.70
N VAL A 95 10.49 -4.22 -11.19
CA VAL A 95 11.85 -4.28 -11.77
C VAL A 95 12.39 -5.72 -11.74
N LEU A 96 11.86 -6.54 -10.83
CA LEU A 96 12.12 -7.98 -10.76
C LEU A 96 11.26 -8.69 -11.82
N SER A 97 11.78 -9.78 -12.39
CA SER A 97 11.06 -10.56 -13.41
C SER A 97 9.63 -10.89 -12.99
N ARG A 98 8.69 -11.00 -13.93
CA ARG A 98 7.24 -11.22 -13.67
C ARG A 98 6.93 -12.40 -12.73
N ASP A 99 7.88 -13.33 -12.57
CA ASP A 99 7.77 -14.55 -11.78
C ASP A 99 8.71 -14.60 -10.55
N PHE A 100 9.24 -13.46 -10.09
CA PHE A 100 10.12 -13.47 -8.92
C PHE A 100 9.35 -13.98 -7.69
N THR A 101 9.98 -14.89 -6.96
CA THR A 101 9.44 -15.28 -5.66
C THR A 101 9.91 -14.27 -4.63
N TYR A 102 9.11 -14.06 -3.59
CA TYR A 102 9.51 -13.20 -2.47
C TYR A 102 10.52 -13.95 -1.59
N SER A 103 11.59 -14.49 -2.17
CA SER A 103 12.61 -15.29 -1.50
C SER A 103 13.78 -14.42 -1.08
N LEU A 104 14.40 -14.73 0.05
CA LEU A 104 15.61 -14.01 0.49
C LEU A 104 16.71 -14.04 -0.59
N LYS A 105 16.86 -15.14 -1.33
CA LYS A 105 17.87 -15.27 -2.38
C LYS A 105 17.75 -14.20 -3.46
N GLU A 106 16.53 -13.93 -3.92
CA GLU A 106 16.25 -12.94 -4.97
C GLU A 106 16.23 -11.52 -4.39
N MET A 107 15.63 -11.34 -3.22
CA MET A 107 15.45 -10.01 -2.65
C MET A 107 16.72 -9.43 -2.02
N LYS A 108 17.68 -10.26 -1.58
CA LYS A 108 18.85 -9.83 -0.79
C LYS A 108 19.65 -8.69 -1.43
N GLN A 109 19.80 -8.70 -2.76
CA GLN A 109 20.54 -7.67 -3.48
C GLN A 109 19.80 -6.32 -3.56
N CYS A 110 18.49 -6.33 -3.34
CA CYS A 110 17.62 -5.16 -3.41
C CYS A 110 17.27 -4.62 -2.02
N ILE A 111 17.85 -5.17 -0.94
CA ILE A 111 17.58 -4.73 0.43
C ILE A 111 18.32 -3.42 0.68
N ILE A 112 17.55 -2.39 1.01
CA ILE A 112 18.01 -1.11 1.51
C ILE A 112 17.57 -0.92 2.96
N TYR A 113 18.17 0.05 3.63
CA TYR A 113 17.75 0.46 4.96
C TYR A 113 17.22 1.90 4.99
N ARG A 114 16.37 2.17 5.97
CA ARG A 114 15.85 3.51 6.29
C ARG A 114 15.98 3.76 7.78
N LEU A 115 16.27 5.00 8.15
CA LEU A 115 16.25 5.47 9.53
C LEU A 115 14.88 6.06 9.86
N VAL A 116 14.32 5.64 11.00
CA VAL A 116 13.09 6.20 11.56
C VAL A 116 13.29 6.51 13.04
N SER A 117 12.51 7.44 13.59
CA SER A 117 12.53 7.69 15.04
C SER A 117 12.15 6.41 15.80
N PHE A 118 12.99 5.97 16.73
CA PHE A 118 12.73 4.79 17.55
C PHE A 118 11.48 4.98 18.42
N GLU A 119 11.41 6.13 19.10
CA GLU A 119 10.30 6.45 20.01
C GLU A 119 8.96 6.54 19.27
N ARG A 120 8.91 7.26 18.14
CA ARG A 120 7.65 7.48 17.41
C ARG A 120 7.15 6.26 16.63
N ASN A 121 7.95 5.20 16.51
CA ASN A 121 7.63 4.04 15.69
C ASN A 121 7.51 2.73 16.48
N GLN A 122 7.41 2.75 17.82
CA GLN A 122 7.34 1.53 18.64
C GLN A 122 6.30 0.50 18.14
N LYS A 123 5.10 0.96 17.75
CA LYS A 123 4.04 0.09 17.23
C LYS A 123 4.42 -0.57 15.89
N LEU A 124 5.15 0.14 15.04
CA LEU A 124 5.67 -0.40 13.80
C LEU A 124 6.84 -1.36 14.06
N LEU A 125 7.78 -0.96 14.93
CA LEU A 125 9.00 -1.70 15.23
C LEU A 125 8.72 -3.07 15.88
N SER A 126 7.59 -3.24 16.57
CA SER A 126 7.17 -4.56 17.07
C SER A 126 6.81 -5.57 15.97
N GLN A 127 6.59 -5.11 14.74
CA GLN A 127 6.13 -5.93 13.61
C GLN A 127 7.21 -6.15 12.54
N ILE A 128 8.37 -5.50 12.66
CA ILE A 128 9.43 -5.54 11.65
C ILE A 128 10.82 -5.76 12.25
N PRO A 129 11.73 -6.39 11.50
CA PRO A 129 13.14 -6.45 11.89
C PRO A 129 13.73 -5.04 11.91
N HIS A 130 14.46 -4.72 12.97
CA HIS A 130 15.12 -3.44 13.13
C HIS A 130 16.36 -3.52 14.01
N ILE A 131 17.27 -2.56 13.82
CA ILE A 131 18.43 -2.34 14.69
C ILE A 131 18.26 -0.98 15.36
N LYS A 132 18.22 -0.94 16.69
CA LYS A 132 18.22 0.33 17.42
C LYS A 132 19.58 1.00 17.30
N TYR A 133 19.60 2.28 16.94
CA TYR A 133 20.80 3.09 16.84
C TYR A 133 20.52 4.49 17.39
N LEU A 134 21.05 4.77 18.60
CA LEU A 134 20.74 5.98 19.36
C LEU A 134 19.21 6.14 19.56
N ASP A 135 18.65 7.28 19.16
CA ASP A 135 17.23 7.63 19.15
C ASP A 135 16.50 7.19 17.87
N LEU A 136 17.20 6.50 16.96
CA LEU A 136 16.69 6.01 15.69
C LEU A 136 16.60 4.47 15.67
N ALA A 137 15.87 3.96 14.68
CA ALA A 137 15.84 2.56 14.28
C ALA A 137 16.18 2.43 12.79
N VAL A 138 17.10 1.52 12.49
CA VAL A 138 17.37 1.04 11.14
C VAL A 138 16.31 0.00 10.78
N THR A 139 15.57 0.24 9.70
CA THR A 139 14.50 -0.64 9.20
C THR A 139 14.80 -1.08 7.76
N PHE A 140 14.36 -2.28 7.39
CA PHE A 140 14.75 -2.89 6.11
C PHE A 140 13.60 -2.94 5.09
N HIS A 141 13.93 -2.63 3.84
CA HIS A 141 12.97 -2.59 2.74
C HIS A 141 13.62 -3.17 1.49
N CYS A 142 12.82 -3.80 0.64
CA CYS A 142 13.26 -4.21 -0.68
C CYS A 142 12.82 -3.17 -1.72
N VAL A 143 13.75 -2.70 -2.55
CA VAL A 143 13.41 -1.91 -3.74
C VAL A 143 12.85 -2.87 -4.78
N VAL A 144 11.63 -2.59 -5.25
CA VAL A 144 10.95 -3.37 -6.30
C VAL A 144 10.63 -2.52 -7.52
N ARG A 145 10.76 -1.20 -7.40
CA ARG A 145 10.64 -0.25 -8.48
C ARG A 145 11.51 0.97 -8.21
N ASP A 146 12.16 1.48 -9.24
CA ASP A 146 12.94 2.72 -9.22
C ASP A 146 12.84 3.33 -10.62
N ASP A 147 11.91 4.27 -10.78
CA ASP A 147 11.58 4.91 -12.05
C ASP A 147 11.32 6.41 -11.86
N GLU A 148 10.89 7.10 -12.93
CA GLU A 148 10.58 8.53 -12.91
C GLU A 148 9.44 8.90 -11.94
N GLU A 149 8.57 7.95 -11.56
CA GLU A 149 7.52 8.13 -10.55
C GLU A 149 8.02 7.90 -9.11
N GLY A 150 9.26 7.41 -8.97
CA GLY A 150 9.99 7.28 -7.72
C GLY A 150 10.26 5.83 -7.29
N ILE A 151 10.68 5.68 -6.03
CA ILE A 151 11.14 4.39 -5.50
C ILE A 151 9.99 3.62 -4.84
N GLY A 152 9.55 2.55 -5.51
CA GLY A 152 8.65 1.55 -4.95
C GLY A 152 9.40 0.59 -4.04
N THR A 153 9.00 0.55 -2.76
CA THR A 153 9.61 -0.36 -1.77
C THR A 153 8.58 -1.21 -1.07
N ILE A 154 8.92 -2.46 -0.81
CA ILE A 154 8.17 -3.34 0.09
C ILE A 154 8.94 -3.45 1.41
N ARG A 155 8.23 -3.25 2.52
CA ARG A 155 8.81 -3.34 3.85
C ARG A 155 9.05 -4.80 4.23
N ILE A 156 10.23 -5.11 4.76
CA ILE A 156 10.51 -6.42 5.34
C ILE A 156 9.82 -6.47 6.70
N THR A 157 9.01 -7.51 6.93
CA THR A 157 8.23 -7.71 8.15
C THR A 157 8.75 -8.94 8.88
N ASN A 158 8.36 -9.09 10.16
CA ASN A 158 8.69 -10.31 10.90
C ASN A 158 8.11 -11.57 10.23
N GLU A 159 7.02 -11.43 9.47
CA GLU A 159 6.46 -12.54 8.69
C GLU A 159 7.34 -12.93 7.51
N HIS A 160 7.90 -11.94 6.78
CA HIS A 160 8.92 -12.22 5.75
C HIS A 160 10.14 -12.94 6.34
N MET A 161 10.62 -12.50 7.51
CA MET A 161 11.75 -13.13 8.19
C MET A 161 11.48 -14.61 8.52
N LYS A 162 10.28 -14.93 9.02
CA LYS A 162 9.84 -16.31 9.27
C LYS A 162 9.78 -17.14 8.00
N GLN A 163 9.18 -16.60 6.94
CA GLN A 163 9.10 -17.27 5.64
C GLN A 163 10.50 -17.55 5.05
N TRP A 164 11.42 -16.61 5.23
CA TRP A 164 12.82 -16.73 4.80
C TRP A 164 13.68 -17.59 5.72
N LYS A 165 13.16 -17.99 6.89
CA LYS A 165 13.88 -18.73 7.93
C LYS A 165 15.20 -18.04 8.31
N THR A 166 15.13 -16.72 8.52
CA THR A 166 16.26 -15.88 8.90
C THR A 166 15.90 -14.98 10.08
N THR A 167 16.90 -14.36 10.72
CA THR A 167 16.78 -13.58 11.95
C THR A 167 17.37 -12.20 11.79
#